data_AF-A0A9E0N8F5-F1
#
_entry.id   AF-A0A9E0N8F5-F1
#
_cell.length_a   1.000
_cell.length_b   1.000
_cell.length_c   1.000
_cell.angle_alpha   90.00
_cell.angle_beta   90.00
_cell.angle_gamma   90.00
#
_symmetry.space_group_name_H-M   'P 1'
#
loop_
_entity.id
_entity.type
_entity.pdbx_description
1 polymer ?
#
loop_
_entity_poly.entity_id
_entity_poly.type
_entity_poly.pdbx_seq_one_letter_code
_entity_poly.pdbx_strand_id
1 'polypeptide(L)' 'MSFAVGTRVEQDPAGWVATEFDGWGRGVGVGVVVEPPYPLPPGMVDVRWPGGRCFEPIAGLRRVGDDTRG' A
#
# COMPACT_ATOMS: atom_id res chain seq x y z
N MET A 1 -10.14 0.00 8.60
CA MET A 1 -8.80 -0.49 8.98
C MET A 1 -7.80 0.64 8.78
N SER A 2 -6.78 0.76 9.64
CA SER A 2 -5.64 1.65 9.41
C SER A 2 -4.35 0.83 9.41
N PHE A 3 -3.35 1.30 8.68
CA PHE A 3 -1.99 0.76 8.75
C PHE A 3 -1.11 1.70 9.56
N ALA A 4 -0.23 1.13 10.38
CA ALA A 4 0.80 1.87 11.09
C ALA A 4 2.10 1.89 10.27
N VAL A 5 2.98 2.86 10.52
CA VAL A 5 4.35 2.87 9.99
C VAL A 5 5.05 1.54 10.34
N GLY A 6 5.74 0.97 9.37
CA GLY A 6 6.37 -0.35 9.44
C GLY A 6 5.45 -1.51 9.04
N THR A 7 4.15 -1.29 8.82
CA THR A 7 3.25 -2.34 8.34
C THR A 7 3.66 -2.79 6.94
N ARG A 8 3.83 -4.09 6.75
CA ARG A 8 4.08 -4.70 5.44
C ARG A 8 2.75 -4.92 4.73
N VAL A 9 2.64 -4.41 3.52
CA VAL A 9 1.42 -4.45 2.70
C VAL A 9 1.73 -5.02 1.33
N GLU A 10 0.71 -5.59 0.70
CA GLU A 10 0.71 -5.93 -0.71
C GLU A 10 -0.56 -5.37 -1.34
N GLN A 11 -0.58 -5.33 -2.67
CA GLN A 11 -1.78 -4.99 -3.42
C GLN A 11 -2.93 -5.93 -3.01
N ASP A 12 -4.09 -5.35 -2.71
CA ASP A 12 -5.36 -6.09 -2.60
C ASP A 12 -6.10 -6.06 -3.95
N PRO A 13 -6.20 -7.19 -4.68
CA PRO A 13 -6.91 -7.24 -5.95
C PRO A 13 -8.39 -6.81 -5.87
N ALA A 14 -9.02 -6.93 -4.70
CA ALA A 14 -10.42 -6.55 -4.53
C ALA A 14 -10.66 -5.03 -4.52
N GLY A 15 -9.65 -4.25 -4.14
CA GLY A 15 -9.74 -2.79 -4.04
C GLY A 15 -8.69 -2.01 -4.83
N TRP A 16 -7.77 -2.70 -5.51
CA TRP A 16 -6.74 -2.05 -6.32
C TRP A 16 -7.31 -1.41 -7.57
N VAL A 17 -7.05 -0.11 -7.72
CA VAL A 17 -7.34 0.63 -8.96
C VAL A 17 -6.02 0.82 -9.69
N ALA A 18 -5.93 0.22 -10.88
CA ALA A 18 -4.76 0.33 -11.73
C ALA A 18 -4.56 1.76 -12.23
N THR A 19 -3.30 2.20 -12.26
CA THR A 19 -2.91 3.53 -12.76
C THR A 19 -1.64 3.43 -13.61
N GLU A 20 -1.21 4.54 -14.22
CA GLU A 20 0.06 4.58 -14.94
C GLU A 20 1.29 4.27 -14.06
N PHE A 21 1.20 4.52 -12.75
CA PHE A 21 2.28 4.25 -11.80
C PHE A 21 2.58 2.76 -11.62
N ASP A 22 1.62 1.89 -11.92
CA ASP A 22 1.78 0.43 -11.88
C ASP A 22 2.90 0.00 -12.85
N GLY A 23 3.03 0.69 -14.00
CA GLY A 23 4.12 0.49 -14.95
C GLY A 23 5.52 0.84 -14.42
N TRP A 24 5.61 1.55 -13.30
CA TRP A 24 6.88 1.89 -12.62
C TRP A 24 7.16 0.96 -11.43
N GLY A 25 6.38 -0.11 -11.25
CA GLY A 25 6.54 -1.09 -10.17
C GLY A 25 5.75 -0.76 -8.90
N ARG A 26 4.79 0.17 -8.94
CA ARG A 26 3.80 0.38 -7.85
C ARG A 26 2.98 -0.91 -7.66
N GLY A 27 2.76 -1.30 -6.41
CA GLY A 27 1.96 -2.49 -6.07
C GLY A 27 2.65 -3.84 -6.33
N VAL A 28 3.86 -3.85 -6.92
CA VAL A 28 4.60 -5.09 -7.19
C VAL A 28 5.36 -5.55 -5.95
N GLY A 29 5.05 -6.76 -5.48
CA GLY A 29 5.69 -7.37 -4.31
C GLY A 29 5.19 -6.76 -3.00
N VAL A 30 6.08 -6.72 -2.00
CA VAL A 30 5.75 -6.24 -0.65
C VAL A 30 6.20 -4.80 -0.47
N GLY A 31 5.25 -3.91 -0.18
CA GLY A 31 5.49 -2.55 0.26
C GLY A 31 5.55 -2.44 1.78
N VAL A 32 6.13 -1.33 2.26
CA VAL A 32 6.16 -0.98 3.68
C VAL A 32 5.56 0.40 3.87
N VAL A 33 4.62 0.54 4.80
CA VAL A 33 4.06 1.83 5.19
C VAL A 33 5.14 2.65 5.89
N VAL A 34 5.37 3.87 5.43
CA VAL A 34 6.39 4.79 5.95
C VAL A 34 5.76 6.10 6.44
N GLU A 35 6.51 6.86 7.23
CA GLU A 35 6.08 8.19 7.65
C GLU A 35 5.96 9.11 6.43
N PRO A 36 4.78 9.73 6.19
CA PRO A 36 4.61 10.62 5.05
C PRO A 36 5.39 11.93 5.25
N PRO A 37 5.87 12.57 4.18
CA PRO A 37 6.58 13.86 4.27
C PRO A 37 5.68 15.04 4.65
N TYR A 38 4.36 14.84 4.65
CA TYR A 38 3.33 15.81 5.01
C TYR A 38 2.03 15.11 5.38
N PRO A 39 1.07 15.78 6.03
CA PRO A 39 -0.24 15.20 6.33
C PRO A 39 -0.95 14.69 5.06
N LEU A 40 -1.42 13.45 5.11
CA LEU A 40 -2.20 12.85 4.03
C LEU A 40 -3.71 12.97 4.29
N PRO A 41 -4.55 12.96 3.24
CA PRO A 41 -5.98 12.82 3.38
C PRO A 41 -6.37 11.55 4.16
N PRO A 42 -7.54 11.54 4.83
CA PRO A 42 -8.06 10.33 5.47
C PRO A 42 -8.16 9.17 4.48
N GLY A 43 -7.73 7.98 4.91
CA GLY A 43 -7.79 6.77 4.08
C GLY A 43 -6.61 6.60 3.12
N MET A 44 -5.59 7.45 3.19
CA MET A 44 -4.33 7.25 2.46
C MET A 44 -3.16 6.95 3.40
N VAL A 45 -2.19 6.23 2.88
CA VAL A 45 -0.91 5.94 3.54
C VAL A 45 0.22 6.15 2.55
N ASP A 46 1.42 6.39 3.06
CA ASP A 46 2.62 6.44 2.23
C ASP A 46 3.31 5.08 2.24
N VAL A 47 3.55 4.50 1.06
CA VAL A 47 4.12 3.17 0.91
C VAL A 47 5.42 3.25 0.13
N ARG A 48 6.47 2.67 0.71
CA ARG A 48 7.71 2.34 0.00
C ARG A 48 7.57 0.94 -0.60
N TRP A 49 7.35 0.90 -1.91
CA TRP A 49 7.43 -0.30 -2.75
C TRP A 49 8.89 -0.61 -3.13
N PRO A 50 9.20 -1.83 -3.61
CA PRO A 50 10.52 -2.13 -4.17
C PRO A 50 10.91 -1.20 -5.33
N GLY A 51 9.95 -0.87 -6.20
CA GLY A 51 10.16 -0.01 -7.37
C GLY A 51 10.11 1.50 -7.10
N GLY A 52 9.67 1.93 -5.92
CA GLY A 52 9.48 3.36 -5.66
C GLY A 52 8.64 3.67 -4.43
N ARG A 53 8.18 4.91 -4.33
CA ARG A 53 7.31 5.39 -3.24
C ARG A 53 6.02 5.93 -3.84
N CYS A 54 4.89 5.60 -3.24
CA CYS A 54 3.59 6.09 -3.68
C CYS A 54 2.66 6.32 -2.50
N PHE A 55 1.76 7.28 -2.61
CA PHE A 55 0.64 7.43 -1.67
C PHE A 55 -0.50 6.53 -2.12
N GLU A 56 -0.90 5.62 -1.24
CA GLU A 56 -1.83 4.57 -1.56
C GLU A 56 -3.14 4.74 -0.79
N PRO A 57 -4.29 4.54 -1.45
CA PRO A 57 -5.53 4.37 -0.74
C PRO A 57 -5.47 3.05 0.06
N ILE A 58 -5.82 3.11 1.35
CA ILE A 58 -5.87 1.95 2.23
C ILE A 58 -6.74 0.84 1.64
N ALA A 59 -7.81 1.19 0.91
CA ALA A 59 -8.72 0.25 0.26
C ALA A 59 -8.05 -0.63 -0.81
N GLY A 60 -6.93 -0.19 -1.40
CA GLY A 60 -6.17 -0.99 -2.38
C GLY A 60 -5.11 -1.89 -1.76
N LEU A 61 -5.03 -1.96 -0.42
CA LEU A 61 -3.95 -2.63 0.27
C LEU A 61 -4.49 -3.66 1.26
N ARG A 62 -3.75 -4.75 1.43
CA ARG A 62 -3.93 -5.72 2.51
C ARG A 62 -2.60 -5.97 3.23
N ARG A 63 -2.63 -6.39 4.50
CA ARG A 63 -1.36 -6.74 5.16
C ARG A 63 -0.81 -8.01 4.53
N VAL A 64 0.51 -8.07 4.42
CA VAL A 64 1.18 -9.32 4.06
C VAL A 64 0.92 -10.35 5.15
N GLY A 65 0.34 -11.49 4.78
CA GLY A 65 -0.02 -12.54 5.73
C GLY A 65 -1.43 -12.44 6.31
N ASP A 66 -2.26 -11.47 5.87
CA ASP A 66 -3.72 -11.49 6.09
C ASP A 66 -4.42 -12.54 5.18
N ASP A 67 -3.73 -13.65 4.91
CA ASP A 67 -4.34 -14.87 4.39
C ASP A 67 -4.99 -15.54 5.60
N THR A 68 -6.23 -15.16 5.89
CA THR A 68 -7.09 -15.92 6.78
C THR A 68 -7.21 -17.35 6.22
N ARG A 69 -6.40 -18.25 6.77
CA ARG A 69 -6.94 -19.56 7.14
C ARG A 69 -8.09 -19.30 8.10
N GLY A 70 -9.33 -19.41 7.63
CA GLY A 70 -10.55 -19.29 8.44
C GLY A 70 -11.76 -18.94 7.60
#